data_AF-A0A3D4JCM3-F1
#
_entry.id   AF-A0A3D4JCM3-F1
#
_cell.length_a   1.000
_cell.length_b   1.000
_cell.length_c   1.000
_cell.angle_alpha   90.00
_cell.angle_beta   90.00
_cell.angle_gamma   90.00
#
_symmetry.space_group_name_H-M   'P 1'
#
loop_
_entity.id
_entity.type
_entity.pdbx_description
1 polymer ?
#
loop_
_entity_poly.entity_id
_entity_poly.type
_entity_poly.pdbx_seq_one_letter_code
_entity_poly.pdbx_strand_id
1 'polypeptide(L)'
;MSLEGGILLSLCLIILFLVGSVILNAILISKILKTKNQEKETRNSLYKALHSAKNGIREQWVKSISDNIYRNEIEVEFKLIFPLLLFLGYSPNDLQIRVNVNIQVGREKKTPAADWIVWKDGKPYFVIEAKKPEQTITREVLDQARSYAYGLNLNKYVVTNGKKIEVYIRGNEFDTKILEVSDEQIEDQWENIRHVIGK
;
A
#
# COMPACT_ATOMS: atom_id res chain seq x y z
N MET A 1 -23.98 -46.15 -64.58
CA MET A 1 -24.04 -45.53 -63.24
C MET A 1 -24.72 -44.18 -63.40
N SER A 2 -25.88 -43.96 -62.76
CA SER A 2 -26.69 -42.75 -62.96
C SER A 2 -26.07 -41.53 -62.27
N LEU A 3 -26.12 -40.38 -62.97
CA LEU A 3 -25.59 -39.08 -62.53
C LEU A 3 -26.14 -38.65 -61.15
N GLU A 4 -27.37 -39.05 -60.85
CA GLU A 4 -28.09 -38.77 -59.60
C GLU A 4 -27.46 -39.43 -58.37
N GLY A 5 -26.88 -40.63 -58.52
CA GLY A 5 -26.22 -41.33 -57.42
C GLY A 5 -24.94 -40.62 -56.95
N GLY A 6 -24.22 -39.97 -57.86
CA GLY A 6 -23.01 -39.21 -57.53
C GLY A 6 -23.29 -37.91 -56.77
N ILE A 7 -24.40 -37.22 -57.10
CA ILE A 7 -24.81 -35.98 -56.44
C ILE A 7 -25.24 -36.25 -55.00
N LEU A 8 -26.00 -37.32 -54.76
CA LEU A 8 -26.45 -37.71 -53.42
C LEU A 8 -25.27 -38.08 -52.50
N LEU A 9 -24.28 -38.79 -53.04
CA LEU A 9 -23.08 -39.18 -52.30
C LEU A 9 -22.23 -37.95 -51.93
N SER A 10 -22.10 -36.99 -52.85
CA SER A 10 -21.36 -35.74 -52.62
C SER A 10 -22.03 -34.86 -51.56
N LEU A 11 -23.36 -34.70 -51.61
CA LEU A 11 -24.13 -34.00 -50.58
C LEU A 11 -23.97 -34.64 -49.20
N CYS A 12 -23.98 -35.97 -49.14
CA CYS A 12 -23.79 -36.71 -47.90
C CYS A 12 -22.38 -36.49 -47.30
N LEU A 13 -21.34 -36.48 -48.14
CA LEU A 13 -19.97 -36.18 -47.73
C LEU A 13 -19.81 -34.74 -47.22
N ILE A 14 -20.46 -33.77 -47.88
CA ILE A 14 -20.44 -32.36 -47.44
C ILE A 14 -21.11 -32.22 -46.06
N ILE A 15 -22.27 -32.86 -45.87
CA ILE A 15 -22.97 -32.84 -44.57
C ILE A 15 -22.12 -33.47 -43.48
N LEU A 16 -21.50 -34.64 -43.73
CA LEU A 16 -20.61 -35.30 -42.77
C LEU A 16 -19.41 -34.42 -42.40
N PHE A 17 -18.81 -33.74 -43.38
CA PHE A 17 -17.70 -32.81 -43.14
C PHE A 17 -18.14 -31.61 -42.30
N LEU A 18 -19.29 -31.00 -42.60
CA LEU A 18 -19.83 -29.88 -41.85
C LEU A 18 -20.15 -30.26 -40.40
N VAL A 19 -20.82 -31.41 -40.19
CA VAL A 19 -21.12 -31.94 -38.86
C VAL A 19 -19.83 -32.23 -38.09
N GLY A 20 -18.85 -32.87 -38.72
CA GLY A 20 -17.54 -33.13 -38.13
C GLY A 20 -16.81 -31.85 -37.72
N SER A 21 -16.85 -30.81 -38.56
CA SER A 21 -16.24 -29.51 -38.27
C SER A 21 -16.92 -28.81 -37.09
N VAL A 22 -18.25 -28.86 -36.99
CA VAL A 22 -18.99 -28.27 -35.86
C VAL A 22 -18.65 -28.98 -34.56
N ILE A 23 -18.61 -30.31 -34.56
CA ILE A 23 -18.23 -31.10 -33.37
C ILE A 23 -16.79 -30.78 -32.94
N LEU A 24 -15.84 -30.74 -33.89
CA LEU A 24 -14.45 -30.43 -33.58
C LEU A 24 -14.30 -29.02 -32.98
N ASN A 25 -14.99 -28.03 -33.56
CA ASN A 25 -15.01 -26.67 -33.04
C ASN A 25 -15.62 -26.60 -31.63
N ALA A 26 -16.70 -27.32 -31.36
CA ALA A 26 -17.30 -27.37 -30.02
C ALA A 26 -16.35 -27.98 -28.97
N ILE A 27 -15.63 -29.05 -29.35
CA ILE A 27 -14.59 -29.65 -28.50
C ILE A 27 -13.46 -28.65 -28.24
N LEU A 28 -12.99 -27.93 -29.26
CA LEU A 28 -11.94 -26.93 -29.13
C LEU A 28 -12.37 -25.79 -28.18
N ILE A 29 -13.58 -25.25 -28.38
CA ILE A 29 -14.15 -24.18 -27.55
C ILE A 29 -14.28 -24.64 -26.09
N SER A 30 -14.79 -25.84 -25.84
CA SER A 30 -14.94 -26.36 -24.47
C SER A 30 -13.59 -26.52 -23.77
N LYS A 31 -12.54 -26.98 -24.47
CA LYS A 31 -11.17 -27.03 -23.94
C LYS A 31 -10.65 -25.64 -23.57
N ILE A 32 -10.81 -24.65 -24.47
CA ILE A 32 -10.40 -23.26 -24.22
C ILE A 32 -11.11 -22.69 -23.00
N LEU A 33 -12.43 -22.88 -22.88
CA LEU A 33 -13.21 -22.40 -21.74
C LEU A 33 -12.78 -23.07 -20.43
N LYS A 34 -12.50 -24.38 -20.45
CA LYS A 34 -11.99 -25.09 -19.28
C LYS A 34 -10.63 -24.55 -18.83
N THR A 35 -9.70 -24.33 -19.77
CA THR A 35 -8.40 -23.72 -19.47
C THR A 35 -8.54 -22.33 -18.88
N LYS A 36 -9.37 -21.45 -19.46
CA LYS A 36 -9.63 -20.11 -18.92
C LYS A 36 -10.23 -20.12 -17.51
N ASN A 37 -11.14 -21.06 -17.23
CA ASN A 37 -11.70 -21.22 -15.90
C ASN A 37 -10.63 -21.69 -14.89
N GLN A 38 -9.81 -22.65 -15.27
CA GLN A 38 -8.70 -23.13 -14.45
C GLN A 38 -7.69 -22.00 -14.16
N GLU A 39 -7.31 -21.19 -15.16
CA GLU A 39 -6.45 -20.01 -14.97
C GLU A 39 -7.07 -19.01 -13.98
N LYS A 40 -8.37 -18.74 -14.10
CA LYS A 40 -9.08 -17.84 -13.19
C LYS A 40 -9.09 -18.37 -11.76
N GLU A 41 -9.33 -19.67 -11.57
CA GLU A 41 -9.28 -20.33 -10.27
C GLU A 41 -7.89 -20.31 -9.65
N THR A 42 -6.85 -20.65 -10.42
CA THR A 42 -5.45 -20.57 -10.00
C THR A 42 -5.08 -19.15 -9.59
N ARG A 43 -5.46 -18.14 -10.38
CA ARG A 43 -5.22 -16.74 -10.06
C ARG A 43 -5.90 -16.32 -8.76
N ASN A 44 -7.15 -16.70 -8.56
CA ASN A 44 -7.88 -16.39 -7.32
C ASN A 44 -7.25 -17.09 -6.10
N SER A 45 -6.82 -18.34 -6.25
CA SER A 45 -6.11 -19.08 -5.20
C SER A 45 -4.78 -18.40 -4.84
N LEU A 46 -4.00 -17.97 -5.86
CA LEU A 46 -2.76 -17.23 -5.67
C LEU A 46 -2.99 -15.91 -4.92
N TYR A 47 -4.01 -15.13 -5.30
CA TYR A 47 -4.33 -13.90 -4.58
C TYR A 47 -4.67 -14.15 -3.11
N LYS A 48 -5.43 -15.21 -2.80
CA LYS A 48 -5.75 -15.59 -1.42
C LYS A 48 -4.48 -15.99 -0.65
N ALA A 49 -3.62 -16.80 -1.25
CA ALA A 49 -2.36 -17.23 -0.65
C ALA A 49 -1.43 -16.06 -0.37
N LEU A 50 -1.26 -15.14 -1.34
CA LEU A 50 -0.46 -13.92 -1.18
C LEU A 50 -1.03 -13.00 -0.10
N HIS A 51 -2.34 -12.82 -0.07
CA HIS A 51 -2.99 -12.00 0.96
C HIS A 51 -2.80 -12.59 2.36
N SER A 52 -2.99 -13.91 2.51
CA SER A 52 -2.74 -14.63 3.75
C SER A 52 -1.29 -14.50 4.19
N ALA A 53 -0.33 -14.71 3.28
CA ALA A 53 1.09 -14.56 3.55
C ALA A 53 1.44 -13.13 3.98
N LYS A 54 0.91 -12.10 3.28
CA LYS A 54 1.12 -10.69 3.65
C LYS A 54 0.61 -10.40 5.05
N ASN A 55 -0.57 -10.91 5.41
CA ASN A 55 -1.15 -10.72 6.75
C ASN A 55 -0.33 -11.43 7.83
N GLY A 56 0.13 -12.65 7.57
CA GLY A 56 1.02 -13.37 8.49
C GLY A 56 2.34 -12.64 8.73
N ILE A 57 2.96 -12.09 7.68
CA ILE A 57 4.19 -11.28 7.81
C ILE A 57 3.90 -10.00 8.61
N ARG A 58 2.77 -9.32 8.35
CA ARG A 58 2.36 -8.13 9.12
C ARG A 58 2.20 -8.48 10.59
N GLU A 59 1.50 -9.56 10.93
CA GLU A 59 1.25 -9.97 12.32
C GLU A 59 2.55 -10.30 13.05
N GLN A 60 3.49 -10.98 12.38
CA GLN A 60 4.82 -11.22 12.95
C GLN A 60 5.61 -9.93 13.15
N TRP A 61 5.55 -8.99 12.19
CA TRP A 61 6.21 -7.70 12.31
C TRP A 61 5.59 -6.87 13.43
N VAL A 62 4.26 -6.76 13.52
CA VAL A 62 3.57 -6.01 14.59
C VAL A 62 4.00 -6.52 15.97
N LYS A 63 4.03 -7.84 16.15
CA LYS A 63 4.45 -8.48 17.41
C LYS A 63 5.91 -8.21 17.77
N SER A 64 6.77 -7.96 16.79
CA SER A 64 8.18 -7.65 17.06
C SER A 64 8.42 -6.18 17.40
N ILE A 65 7.44 -5.29 17.20
CA ILE A 65 7.62 -3.85 17.43
C ILE A 65 7.92 -3.53 18.89
N SER A 66 7.20 -4.13 19.84
CA SER A 66 7.42 -3.91 21.28
C SER A 66 8.81 -4.37 21.72
N ASP A 67 9.31 -5.45 21.10
CA ASP A 67 10.60 -6.07 21.43
C ASP A 67 11.78 -5.43 20.67
N ASN A 68 11.51 -4.56 19.70
CA ASN A 68 12.55 -3.92 18.90
C ASN A 68 13.36 -2.94 19.75
N ILE A 69 14.68 -3.14 19.73
CA ILE A 69 15.65 -2.17 20.19
C ILE A 69 15.99 -1.26 19.01
N TYR A 70 15.67 0.03 19.15
CA TYR A 70 16.11 1.08 18.23
C TYR A 70 17.35 1.75 18.82
N ARG A 71 18.40 1.93 18.03
CA ARG A 71 19.66 2.55 18.48
C ARG A 71 19.76 4.02 18.13
N ASN A 72 19.00 4.46 17.13
CA ASN A 72 19.01 5.81 16.60
C ASN A 72 17.75 6.04 15.75
N GLU A 73 17.62 7.26 15.23
CA GLU A 73 16.51 7.68 14.36
C GLU A 73 16.39 6.86 13.08
N ILE A 74 17.52 6.53 12.44
CA ILE A 74 17.54 5.70 11.21
C ILE A 74 16.91 4.33 11.48
N GLU A 75 17.17 3.72 12.64
CA GLU A 75 16.53 2.45 12.97
C GLU A 75 15.02 2.57 13.20
N VAL A 76 14.55 3.67 13.77
CA VAL A 76 13.10 3.95 13.87
C VAL A 76 12.50 4.05 12.48
N GLU A 77 13.17 4.74 11.56
CA GLU A 77 12.72 4.88 10.18
C GLU A 77 12.62 3.52 9.46
N PHE A 78 13.67 2.70 9.52
CA PHE A 78 13.72 1.45 8.76
C PHE A 78 12.98 0.28 9.41
N LYS A 79 12.95 0.18 10.75
CA LYS A 79 12.31 -0.94 11.45
C LYS A 79 10.84 -0.68 11.77
N LEU A 80 10.43 0.59 11.92
CA LEU A 80 9.04 0.97 12.20
C LEU A 80 8.38 1.70 11.04
N ILE A 81 8.86 2.90 10.67
CA ILE A 81 8.13 3.78 9.73
C ILE A 81 7.95 3.13 8.36
N PHE A 82 9.04 2.63 7.76
CA PHE A 82 8.98 2.07 6.41
C PHE A 82 8.07 0.83 6.34
N PRO A 83 8.22 -0.21 7.20
CA PRO A 83 7.29 -1.34 7.21
C PRO A 83 5.85 -0.94 7.50
N LEU A 84 5.62 -0.01 8.45
CA LEU A 84 4.29 0.51 8.77
C LEU A 84 3.61 1.04 7.50
N LEU A 85 4.30 1.91 6.74
CA LEU A 85 3.75 2.49 5.51
C LEU A 85 3.46 1.43 4.44
N LEU A 86 4.33 0.42 4.27
CA LEU A 86 4.07 -0.67 3.34
C LEU A 86 2.83 -1.50 3.71
N PHE A 87 2.64 -1.78 5.01
CA PHE A 87 1.45 -2.51 5.48
C PHE A 87 0.17 -1.66 5.45
N LEU A 88 0.31 -0.35 5.53
CA LEU A 88 -0.76 0.63 5.33
C LEU A 88 -1.15 0.84 3.85
N GLY A 89 -0.44 0.20 2.92
CA GLY A 89 -0.80 0.19 1.49
C GLY A 89 -0.04 1.19 0.64
N TYR A 90 0.94 1.91 1.20
CA TYR A 90 1.84 2.75 0.41
C TYR A 90 2.87 1.89 -0.34
N SER A 91 3.19 2.31 -1.55
CA SER A 91 4.30 1.77 -2.34
C SER A 91 5.55 2.62 -2.12
N PRO A 92 6.77 2.12 -2.40
CA PRO A 92 7.97 2.93 -2.34
C PRO A 92 7.91 4.21 -3.19
N ASN A 93 7.14 4.22 -4.28
CA ASN A 93 6.94 5.40 -5.12
C ASN A 93 6.04 6.47 -4.46
N ASP A 94 5.25 6.08 -3.45
CA ASP A 94 4.47 7.02 -2.64
C ASP A 94 5.33 7.65 -1.53
N LEU A 95 6.59 7.25 -1.36
CA LEU A 95 7.44 7.65 -0.23
C LEU A 95 8.66 8.44 -0.70
N GLN A 96 8.92 9.57 -0.05
CA GLN A 96 10.12 10.36 -0.32
C GLN A 96 10.82 10.70 0.99
N ILE A 97 12.13 10.43 1.07
CA ILE A 97 12.93 10.66 2.27
C ILE A 97 13.78 11.92 2.16
N ARG A 98 14.09 12.54 3.31
CA ARG A 98 15.00 13.69 3.43
C ARG A 98 14.67 14.82 2.43
N VAL A 99 13.40 15.23 2.40
CA VAL A 99 12.92 16.21 1.42
C VAL A 99 13.11 17.63 1.94
N ASN A 100 13.85 18.43 1.19
CA ASN A 100 14.04 19.85 1.45
C ASN A 100 12.70 20.61 1.35
N VAL A 101 12.29 21.24 2.46
CA VAL A 101 11.08 22.05 2.55
C VAL A 101 11.48 23.51 2.68
N ASN A 102 10.95 24.37 1.80
CA ASN A 102 11.19 25.81 1.90
C ASN A 102 10.26 26.40 2.97
N ILE A 103 10.85 26.93 4.03
CA ILE A 103 10.12 27.54 5.15
C ILE A 103 10.59 28.99 5.30
N GLN A 104 9.62 29.91 5.43
CA GLN A 104 9.90 31.30 5.75
C GLN A 104 9.79 31.50 7.26
N VAL A 105 10.90 31.91 7.90
CA VAL A 105 10.96 32.22 9.33
C VAL A 105 11.27 33.70 9.46
N GLY A 106 10.22 34.52 9.63
CA GLY A 106 10.34 35.98 9.60
C GLY A 106 10.87 36.47 8.25
N ARG A 107 12.07 37.07 8.25
CA ARG A 107 12.77 37.55 7.05
C ARG A 107 13.73 36.51 6.45
N GLU A 108 14.03 35.43 7.16
CA GLU A 108 14.96 34.40 6.71
C GLU A 108 14.23 33.28 5.97
N LYS A 109 14.81 32.81 4.87
CA LYS A 109 14.41 31.56 4.21
C LYS A 109 15.32 30.45 4.68
N LYS A 110 14.74 29.39 5.24
CA LYS A 110 15.45 28.16 5.61
C LYS A 110 14.92 27.01 4.75
N THR A 111 15.80 26.06 4.47
CA THR A 111 15.45 24.87 3.69
C THR A 111 15.81 23.59 4.47
N PRO A 112 15.16 23.34 5.62
CA PRO A 112 15.37 22.10 6.36
C PRO A 112 14.79 20.89 5.63
N ALA A 113 15.28 19.69 5.94
CA ALA A 113 14.84 18.44 5.32
C ALA A 113 13.87 17.68 6.25
N ALA A 114 12.66 17.40 5.76
CA ALA A 114 11.72 16.50 6.44
C ALA A 114 12.16 15.05 6.27
N ASP A 115 11.99 14.21 7.30
CA ASP A 115 12.42 12.81 7.24
C ASP A 115 11.66 12.02 6.18
N TRP A 116 10.33 12.12 6.20
CA TRP A 116 9.46 11.48 5.22
C TRP A 116 8.37 12.43 4.74
N ILE A 117 8.12 12.40 3.43
CA ILE A 117 6.87 12.84 2.81
C ILE A 117 6.16 11.61 2.27
N VAL A 118 4.90 11.44 2.66
CA VAL A 118 4.01 10.42 2.12
C VAL A 118 3.09 11.07 1.09
N TRP A 119 3.04 10.49 -0.10
CA TRP A 119 2.25 10.96 -1.23
C TRP A 119 1.00 10.09 -1.40
N LYS A 120 -0.10 10.72 -1.82
CA LYS A 120 -1.35 10.06 -2.20
C LYS A 120 -1.88 10.74 -3.46
N ASP A 121 -2.13 9.94 -4.50
CA ASP A 121 -2.66 10.40 -5.79
C ASP A 121 -1.86 11.58 -6.41
N GLY A 122 -0.53 11.50 -6.32
CA GLY A 122 0.39 12.51 -6.88
C GLY A 122 0.48 13.81 -6.08
N LYS A 123 -0.10 13.87 -4.88
CA LYS A 123 -0.04 15.03 -3.98
C LYS A 123 0.57 14.64 -2.63
N PRO A 124 1.32 15.55 -1.96
CA PRO A 124 1.79 15.25 -0.62
C PRO A 124 0.58 15.14 0.32
N TYR A 125 0.59 14.14 1.19
CA TYR A 125 -0.55 13.78 2.04
C TYR A 125 -0.28 14.06 3.52
N PHE A 126 0.89 13.65 4.02
CA PHE A 126 1.39 14.03 5.34
C PHE A 126 2.92 13.89 5.39
N VAL A 127 3.53 14.50 6.40
CA VAL A 127 4.94 14.32 6.75
C VAL A 127 5.08 13.46 7.99
N ILE A 128 6.23 12.80 8.11
CA ILE A 128 6.64 12.10 9.33
C ILE A 128 7.95 12.70 9.81
N GLU A 129 7.99 13.07 11.09
CA GLU A 129 9.20 13.43 11.82
C GLU A 129 9.59 12.25 12.72
N ALA A 130 10.78 11.70 12.51
CA ALA A 130 11.33 10.63 13.33
C ALA A 130 12.26 11.21 14.38
N LYS A 131 12.35 10.55 15.54
CA LYS A 131 13.39 10.80 16.56
C LYS A 131 13.96 9.49 17.06
N LYS A 132 15.12 9.56 17.72
CA LYS A 132 15.67 8.44 18.49
C LYS A 132 14.74 8.04 19.66
N PRO A 133 14.72 6.78 20.08
CA PRO A 133 13.74 6.27 21.05
C PRO A 133 13.82 6.89 22.45
N GLU A 134 15.00 7.34 22.88
CA GLU A 134 15.17 8.00 24.19
C GLU A 134 14.70 9.45 24.17
N GLN A 135 14.44 10.02 22.99
CA GLN A 135 13.97 11.40 22.87
C GLN A 135 12.45 11.46 23.07
N THR A 136 12.03 12.19 24.09
CA THR A 136 10.63 12.51 24.31
C THR A 136 10.08 13.39 23.18
N ILE A 137 8.83 13.14 22.77
CA ILE A 137 8.10 14.01 21.84
C ILE A 137 7.72 15.29 22.60
N THR A 138 8.53 16.33 22.45
CA THR A 138 8.32 17.65 23.06
C THR A 138 7.62 18.62 22.12
N ARG A 139 7.24 19.79 22.63
CA ARG A 139 6.67 20.87 21.81
C ARG A 139 7.59 21.28 20.65
N GLU A 140 8.90 21.28 20.85
CA GLU A 140 9.88 21.60 19.81
C GLU A 140 9.85 20.59 18.65
N VAL A 141 9.71 19.29 18.95
CA VAL A 141 9.57 18.24 17.92
C VAL A 141 8.26 18.42 17.14
N LEU A 142 7.17 18.74 17.85
CA LEU A 142 5.88 19.03 17.22
C LEU A 142 5.96 20.27 16.34
N ASP A 143 6.60 21.35 16.80
CA ASP A 143 6.76 22.59 16.04
C ASP A 143 7.64 22.37 14.80
N GLN A 144 8.66 21.50 14.88
CA GLN A 144 9.45 21.06 13.73
C GLN A 144 8.56 20.35 12.69
N ALA A 145 7.84 19.29 13.09
CA ALA A 145 6.95 18.55 12.20
C ALA A 145 5.85 19.43 11.58
N ARG A 146 5.28 20.33 12.41
CA ARG A 146 4.28 21.32 12.00
C ARG A 146 4.84 22.30 10.97
N SER A 147 6.10 22.73 11.11
CA SER A 147 6.74 23.65 10.17
C SER A 147 6.92 23.01 8.78
N TYR A 148 7.25 21.72 8.71
CA TYR A 148 7.29 20.97 7.44
C TYR A 148 5.90 20.85 6.82
N ALA A 149 4.90 20.49 7.63
CA ALA A 149 3.52 20.42 7.17
C ALA A 149 3.05 21.78 6.62
N TYR A 150 3.39 22.88 7.29
CA TYR A 150 3.07 24.23 6.81
C TYR A 150 3.76 24.55 5.48
N GLY A 151 5.07 24.30 5.35
CA GLY A 151 5.83 24.58 4.13
C GLY A 151 5.36 23.78 2.91
N LEU A 152 4.73 22.61 3.14
CA LEU A 152 4.14 21.76 2.10
C LEU A 152 2.63 21.94 1.93
N ASN A 153 2.02 22.91 2.63
CA ASN A 153 0.57 23.12 2.66
C ASN A 153 -0.25 21.87 3.04
N LEU A 154 0.27 21.10 4.00
CA LEU A 154 -0.36 19.92 4.56
C LEU A 154 -1.17 20.28 5.81
N ASN A 155 -2.27 19.55 6.01
CA ASN A 155 -3.10 19.64 7.20
C ASN A 155 -2.81 18.53 8.21
N LYS A 156 -1.87 17.63 7.93
CA LYS A 156 -1.58 16.46 8.76
C LYS A 156 -0.09 16.19 8.85
N TYR A 157 0.36 15.81 10.04
CA TYR A 157 1.72 15.36 10.29
C TYR A 157 1.75 14.26 11.34
N VAL A 158 2.81 13.45 11.30
CA VAL A 158 3.06 12.34 12.20
C VAL A 158 4.39 12.58 12.89
N VAL A 159 4.47 12.24 14.17
CA VAL A 159 5.71 12.23 14.92
C VAL A 159 5.88 10.87 15.59
N THR A 160 7.08 10.32 15.55
CA THR A 160 7.39 9.07 16.26
C THR A 160 8.83 9.00 16.70
N ASN A 161 9.05 8.31 17.81
CA ASN A 161 10.37 7.94 18.30
C ASN A 161 10.57 6.40 18.32
N GLY A 162 9.69 5.63 17.69
CA GLY A 162 9.74 4.16 17.76
C GLY A 162 8.97 3.56 18.95
N LYS A 163 8.76 4.34 20.03
CA LYS A 163 7.99 3.94 21.22
C LYS A 163 6.58 4.50 21.25
N LYS A 164 6.36 5.60 20.54
CA LYS A 164 5.05 6.22 20.39
C LYS A 164 4.89 6.75 18.98
N ILE A 165 3.67 6.65 18.44
CA ILE A 165 3.24 7.28 17.21
C ILE A 165 2.14 8.28 17.57
N GLU A 166 2.34 9.54 17.21
CA GLU A 166 1.34 10.60 17.39
C GLU A 166 0.98 11.20 16.02
N VAL A 167 -0.31 11.35 15.75
CA VAL A 167 -0.81 11.96 14.52
C VAL A 167 -1.63 13.20 14.85
N TYR A 168 -1.34 14.28 14.13
CA TYR A 168 -1.94 15.58 14.36
C TYR A 168 -2.59 16.12 13.08
N ILE A 169 -3.73 16.77 13.25
CA ILE A 169 -4.30 17.69 12.27
C ILE A 169 -3.88 19.10 12.63
N ARG A 170 -3.20 19.76 11.68
CA ARG A 170 -2.74 21.14 11.82
C ARG A 170 -3.93 22.09 11.83
N GLY A 171 -4.05 22.86 12.90
CA GLY A 171 -5.01 23.96 13.00
C GLY A 171 -4.33 25.32 12.81
N ASN A 172 -5.14 26.37 12.77
CA ASN A 172 -4.64 27.74 12.69
C ASN A 172 -4.01 28.17 14.02
N GLU A 173 -4.71 27.97 15.13
CA GLU A 173 -4.27 28.32 16.49
C GLU A 173 -3.71 27.12 17.25
N PHE A 174 -4.41 25.99 17.21
CA PHE A 174 -4.03 24.76 17.91
C PHE A 174 -4.13 23.55 16.99
N ASP A 175 -3.16 22.65 17.10
CA ASP A 175 -3.19 21.38 16.39
C ASP A 175 -3.99 20.36 17.22
N THR A 176 -4.78 19.54 16.53
CA THR A 176 -5.58 18.48 17.17
C THR A 176 -4.85 17.16 17.05
N LYS A 177 -4.48 16.55 18.18
CA LYS A 177 -3.99 15.17 18.21
C LYS A 177 -5.16 14.22 17.96
N ILE A 178 -5.11 13.48 16.86
CA ILE A 178 -6.17 12.55 16.44
C ILE A 178 -5.80 11.09 16.65
N LEU A 179 -4.53 10.80 16.92
CA LEU A 179 -4.06 9.46 17.26
C LEU A 179 -2.85 9.57 18.19
N GLU A 180 -2.81 8.71 19.21
CA GLU A 180 -1.65 8.44 20.04
C GLU A 180 -1.63 6.93 20.32
N VAL A 181 -0.53 6.26 19.96
CA VAL A 181 -0.38 4.82 20.12
C VAL A 181 1.04 4.53 20.59
N SER A 182 1.20 3.79 21.70
CA SER A 182 2.50 3.24 22.09
C SER A 182 2.87 2.02 21.24
N ASP A 183 4.14 1.65 21.20
CA ASP A 183 4.63 0.43 20.52
C ASP A 183 3.88 -0.84 20.96
N GLU A 184 3.56 -0.96 22.25
CA GLU A 184 2.76 -2.07 22.81
C GLU A 184 1.31 -2.09 22.31
N GLN A 185 0.76 -0.95 21.88
CA GLN A 185 -0.65 -0.82 21.48
C GLN A 185 -0.87 -0.95 19.97
N ILE A 186 0.20 -1.06 19.17
CA ILE A 186 0.08 -1.05 17.70
C ILE A 186 -0.78 -2.22 17.18
N GLU A 187 -0.70 -3.40 17.81
CA GLU A 187 -1.53 -4.56 17.43
C GLU A 187 -3.02 -4.26 17.62
N ASP A 188 -3.38 -3.82 18.82
CA ASP A 188 -4.77 -3.54 19.20
C ASP A 188 -5.35 -2.31 18.47
N GLN A 189 -4.50 -1.34 18.14
CA GLN A 189 -4.89 -0.10 17.46
C GLN A 189 -4.68 -0.13 15.95
N TRP A 190 -4.37 -1.30 15.36
CA TRP A 190 -4.02 -1.40 13.95
C TRP A 190 -5.07 -0.78 13.01
N GLU A 191 -6.35 -1.07 13.23
CA GLU A 191 -7.42 -0.53 12.37
C GLU A 191 -7.61 0.99 12.56
N ASN A 192 -7.34 1.54 13.76
CA ASN A 192 -7.35 2.99 13.99
C ASN A 192 -6.17 3.66 13.28
N ILE A 193 -4.97 3.08 13.37
CA ILE A 193 -3.79 3.55 12.63
C ILE A 193 -4.10 3.53 11.12
N ARG A 194 -4.64 2.41 10.61
CA ARG A 194 -5.04 2.28 9.20
C ARG A 194 -6.07 3.32 8.81
N HIS A 195 -7.08 3.59 9.64
CA HIS A 195 -8.09 4.59 9.33
C HIS A 195 -7.50 6.01 9.25
N VAL A 196 -6.56 6.36 10.14
CA VAL A 196 -6.02 7.71 10.26
C VAL A 196 -4.93 8.03 9.23
N ILE A 197 -4.02 7.08 8.96
CA ILE A 197 -2.88 7.28 8.06
C ILE A 197 -2.78 6.28 6.91
N GLY A 198 -3.69 5.32 6.77
CA GLY A 198 -3.68 4.34 5.67
C GLY A 198 -4.09 4.90 4.30
N LYS A 199 -3.76 4.13 3.24
CA LYS A 199 -4.14 4.44 1.86
C LYS A 199 -5.55 3.97 1.53
#